data_AF-A0A955DDX3-F1
#
_entry.id   AF-A0A955DDX3-F1
#
_cell.length_a   1.000
_cell.length_b   1.000
_cell.length_c   1.000
_cell.angle_alpha   90.00
_cell.angle_beta   90.00
_cell.angle_gamma   90.00
#
_symmetry.space_group_name_H-M   'P 1'
#
loop_
_entity.id
_entity.type
_entity.pdbx_description
1 polymer ?
#
loop_
_entity_poly.entity_id
_entity_poly.type
_entity_poly.pdbx_seq_one_letter_code
_entity_poly.pdbx_strand_id
1 'polypeptide(L)'
;GNVFGINEGVVVDTHVARLAQRFGLSEHTDVKKIERDLMALFPRPHWTMLSHLLIFHGRRVCKARGGTCAEHPLCRKYCANAKA
;
A
#
# COMPACT_ATOMS: atom_id res chain seq x y z
N GLY A 1 -0.38 -14.03 6.16
CA GLY A 1 -0.79 -15.43 6.40
C GLY A 1 -2.29 -15.52 6.25
N ASN A 2 -2.77 -16.41 5.38
CA ASN A 2 -4.20 -16.61 5.10
C ASN A 2 -4.64 -17.88 5.85
N VAL A 3 -4.89 -17.76 7.16
CA VAL A 3 -5.20 -18.94 8.02
C VAL A 3 -6.69 -19.29 8.01
N PHE A 4 -7.58 -18.36 7.66
CA PHE A 4 -9.03 -18.60 7.71
C PHE A 4 -9.80 -18.37 6.40
N GLY A 5 -9.16 -17.85 5.34
CA GLY A 5 -9.85 -17.54 4.09
C GLY A 5 -10.94 -16.45 4.18
N ILE A 6 -11.15 -15.88 5.38
CA ILE A 6 -12.06 -14.78 5.62
C ILE A 6 -11.28 -13.48 5.46
N ASN A 7 -11.44 -12.81 4.32
CA ASN A 7 -10.98 -11.43 4.15
C ASN A 7 -11.99 -10.51 4.85
N GLU A 8 -11.82 -10.29 6.16
CA GLU A 8 -12.63 -9.34 6.95
C GLU A 8 -12.16 -7.90 6.79
N GLY A 9 -10.91 -7.70 6.37
CA GLY A 9 -10.31 -6.39 6.18
C GLY A 9 -9.00 -6.43 5.41
N VAL A 10 -8.52 -5.25 5.01
CA VAL A 10 -7.20 -5.10 4.40
C VAL A 10 -6.19 -4.94 5.51
N VAL A 11 -5.20 -5.83 5.58
CA VAL A 11 -4.13 -5.71 6.59
C VAL A 11 -3.29 -4.49 6.26
N VAL A 12 -3.34 -3.48 7.13
CA VAL A 12 -2.56 -2.25 7.01
C VAL A 12 -1.39 -2.29 7.99
N ASP A 13 -0.18 -2.44 7.47
CA ASP A 13 1.07 -2.31 8.22
C ASP A 13 1.78 -0.97 7.89
N THR A 14 3.00 -0.78 8.40
CA THR A 14 3.79 0.45 8.16
C THR A 14 4.19 0.65 6.69
N HIS A 15 4.26 -0.42 5.89
CA HIS A 15 4.53 -0.33 4.45
C HIS A 15 3.26 0.04 3.68
N VAL A 16 2.15 -0.62 3.98
CA VAL A 16 0.84 -0.34 3.39
C VAL A 16 0.39 1.08 3.69
N ALA A 17 0.45 1.52 4.95
CA ALA A 17 0.07 2.88 5.32
C ALA A 17 0.89 3.94 4.58
N ARG A 18 2.21 3.74 4.49
CA ARG A 18 3.11 4.65 3.76
C ARG A 18 2.80 4.67 2.27
N LEU A 19 2.58 3.51 1.66
CA LEU A 19 2.27 3.42 0.23
C LEU A 19 0.89 3.95 -0.09
N ALA A 20 -0.09 3.74 0.79
CA ALA A 20 -1.44 4.26 0.63
C ALA A 20 -1.42 5.79 0.50
N GLN A 21 -0.64 6.47 1.33
CA GLN A 21 -0.45 7.92 1.20
C GLN A 21 0.37 8.30 -0.03
N ARG A 22 1.51 7.63 -0.26
CA ARG A 22 2.40 7.98 -1.37
C ARG A 22 1.76 7.79 -2.74
N PHE A 23 0.90 6.79 -2.89
CA PHE A 23 0.21 6.46 -4.13
C PHE A 23 -1.17 7.14 -4.25
N GLY A 24 -1.57 7.93 -3.25
CA GLY A 24 -2.88 8.59 -3.24
C GLY A 24 -4.06 7.62 -3.11
N LEU A 25 -3.85 6.46 -2.49
CA LEU A 25 -4.92 5.50 -2.18
C LEU A 25 -5.70 5.90 -0.91
N SER A 26 -5.13 6.74 -0.05
CA SER A 26 -5.79 7.29 1.11
C SER A 26 -5.17 8.63 1.49
N GLU A 27 -5.99 9.59 1.88
CA GLU A 27 -5.57 10.87 2.45
C GLU A 27 -5.41 10.80 3.97
N HIS A 28 -5.76 9.66 4.58
CA HIS A 28 -5.75 9.48 6.01
C HIS A 28 -4.43 8.89 6.52
N THR A 29 -4.11 9.19 7.78
CA THR A 29 -2.96 8.63 8.52
C THR A 29 -3.36 7.53 9.49
N ASP A 30 -4.64 7.47 9.86
CA ASP A 30 -5.18 6.48 10.77
C ASP A 30 -5.36 5.13 10.06
N VAL A 31 -4.81 4.07 10.66
CA VAL A 31 -4.84 2.69 10.14
C VAL A 31 -6.27 2.24 9.80
N LYS A 32 -7.24 2.51 10.68
CA LYS A 32 -8.64 2.09 10.47
C LYS A 32 -9.33 2.88 9.37
N LYS A 33 -8.87 4.10 9.10
CA LYS A 33 -9.37 4.89 7.97
C LYS A 33 -8.75 4.40 6.66
N ILE A 34 -7.44 4.19 6.63
CA ILE A 34 -6.73 3.64 5.46
C ILE A 34 -7.30 2.28 5.07
N GLU A 35 -7.57 1.40 6.03
CA GLU A 35 -8.18 0.10 5.78
C GLU A 35 -9.54 0.24 5.08
N ARG A 36 -10.41 1.13 5.58
CA ARG A 36 -11.72 1.39 4.97
C ARG A 36 -11.61 1.96 3.55
N ASP A 37 -10.65 2.87 3.32
CA ASP A 37 -10.41 3.42 1.99
C ASP A 37 -9.97 2.33 1.02
N LEU A 38 -9.03 1.47 1.43
CA LEU A 38 -8.57 0.35 0.61
C LEU A 38 -9.68 -0.69 0.37
N MET A 39 -10.55 -0.94 1.35
CA MET A 39 -11.73 -1.80 1.18
C MET A 39 -12.74 -1.22 0.19
N ALA A 40 -12.89 0.11 0.14
CA ALA A 40 -13.76 0.79 -0.80
C ALA A 40 -13.18 0.84 -2.23
N LEU A 41 -11.85 0.90 -2.35
CA LEU A 41 -11.15 0.99 -3.65
C LEU A 41 -10.97 -0.36 -4.35
N PHE A 42 -10.83 -1.46 -3.59
CA PHE A 42 -10.48 -2.77 -4.14
C PHE A 42 -11.54 -3.84 -3.82
N PRO A 43 -11.78 -4.80 -4.73
CA PRO A 43 -12.74 -5.86 -4.48
C PRO A 43 -12.25 -6.82 -3.40
N ARG A 44 -13.18 -7.29 -2.55
CA ARG A 44 -12.93 -8.15 -1.39
C ARG A 44 -12.04 -9.40 -1.63
N PRO A 45 -12.13 -10.10 -2.77
CA PRO A 45 -11.23 -11.23 -3.05
C PRO A 45 -9.75 -10.85 -3.07
N HIS A 46 -9.43 -9.59 -3.36
CA HIS A 46 -8.05 -9.13 -3.55
C HIS A 46 -7.42 -8.51 -2.30
N TRP A 47 -8.16 -8.26 -1.23
CA TRP A 47 -7.65 -7.53 -0.06
C TRP A 47 -6.38 -8.12 0.55
N THR A 48 -6.35 -9.43 0.78
CA THR A 48 -5.14 -10.09 1.33
C THR A 48 -3.96 -10.02 0.36
N MET A 49 -4.21 -10.22 -0.94
CA MET A 49 -3.14 -10.16 -1.94
C MET A 49 -2.61 -8.73 -2.07
N LEU A 50 -3.50 -7.74 -2.05
CA LEU A 50 -3.15 -6.33 -2.08
C LEU A 50 -2.20 -5.97 -0.94
N SER A 51 -2.52 -6.35 0.30
CA SER A 51 -1.63 -6.13 1.45
C SER A 51 -0.25 -6.74 1.20
N HIS A 52 -0.17 -8.00 0.77
CA HIS A 52 1.12 -8.64 0.49
C HIS A 52 1.90 -7.92 -0.61
N LEU A 53 1.24 -7.50 -1.70
CA LEU A 53 1.87 -6.78 -2.81
C LEU A 53 2.42 -5.42 -2.37
N LEU A 54 1.65 -4.65 -1.61
CA LEU A 54 2.07 -3.36 -1.07
C LEU A 54 3.23 -3.53 -0.08
N ILE A 55 3.18 -4.52 0.81
CA ILE A 55 4.29 -4.82 1.73
C ILE A 55 5.55 -5.14 0.94
N PHE A 56 5.46 -6.05 -0.04
CA PHE A 56 6.59 -6.48 -0.85
C PHE A 56 7.20 -5.31 -1.63
N HIS A 57 6.35 -4.50 -2.25
CA HIS A 57 6.76 -3.32 -3.00
C HIS A 57 7.41 -2.27 -2.09
N GLY A 58 6.83 -2.01 -0.92
CA GLY A 58 7.36 -1.07 0.08
C GLY A 58 8.66 -1.54 0.73
N ARG A 59 8.96 -2.84 0.70
CA ARG A 59 10.24 -3.40 1.18
C ARG A 59 11.34 -3.35 0.13
N ARG A 60 11.02 -3.69 -1.13
CA ARG A 60 12.02 -3.85 -2.20
C ARG A 60 12.25 -2.58 -3.01
N VAL A 61 11.18 -1.85 -3.33
CA VAL A 61 11.22 -0.73 -4.28
C VAL A 61 11.07 0.61 -3.55
N CYS A 62 9.94 0.82 -2.86
CA CYS A 62 9.58 2.10 -2.26
C CYS A 62 9.92 2.14 -0.76
N LYS A 63 11.23 2.27 -0.48
CA LYS A 63 11.78 2.32 0.87
C LYS A 63 11.34 3.58 1.63
N ALA A 64 11.37 3.52 2.96
CA ALA A 64 10.96 4.63 3.82
C ALA A 64 11.78 5.91 3.57
N ARG A 65 13.10 5.78 3.48
CA ARG A 65 14.06 6.90 3.28
C ARG A 65 14.15 7.44 1.85
N GLY A 66 13.28 7.00 0.92
CA GLY A 66 13.21 7.54 -0.45
C GLY A 66 14.40 7.18 -1.35
N GLY A 67 14.52 7.86 -2.49
CA GLY A 67 15.67 7.81 -3.42
C GLY A 67 15.61 6.72 -4.48
N THR A 68 15.44 5.45 -4.10
CA THR A 68 15.55 4.32 -5.04
C THR A 68 14.30 4.04 -5.88
N CYS A 69 13.17 4.68 -5.56
CA CYS A 69 11.90 4.41 -6.24
C CYS A 69 11.69 5.23 -7.51
N ALA A 70 12.51 6.26 -7.78
CA ALA A 70 12.34 7.13 -8.95
C ALA A 70 12.44 6.39 -10.29
N GLU A 71 13.23 5.31 -10.33
CA GLU A 71 13.46 4.50 -11.53
C GLU A 71 12.31 3.49 -11.79
N HIS A 72 11.50 3.17 -10.78
CA HIS A 72 10.46 2.17 -10.93
C HIS A 72 9.21 2.77 -11.61
N PRO A 73 8.68 2.18 -12.69
CA PRO A 73 7.57 2.75 -13.47
C PRO A 73 6.34 3.11 -12.63
N LEU A 74 5.92 2.23 -11.70
CA LEU A 74 4.80 2.51 -10.80
C LEU A 74 5.07 3.71 -9.89
N CYS A 75 6.26 3.79 -9.30
CA CYS A 75 6.57 4.86 -8.39
C CYS A 75 6.71 6.18 -9.13
N ARG A 76 7.36 6.20 -10.30
CA ARG A 76 7.44 7.40 -11.14
C ARG A 76 6.07 7.99 -11.48
N LYS A 77 5.06 7.14 -11.68
CA LYS A 77 3.71 7.56 -12.07
C LYS A 77 2.83 7.95 -10.89
N TYR A 78 2.90 7.21 -9.78
CA TYR A 78 1.94 7.33 -8.70
C TYR A 78 2.54 7.78 -7.36
N CYS A 79 3.86 7.64 -7.15
CA CYS A 79 4.48 7.98 -5.87
C CYS A 79 4.78 9.48 -5.77
N ALA A 80 4.20 10.14 -4.78
CA ALA A 80 4.53 11.52 -4.43
C ALA A 80 6.03 11.73 -4.13
N ASN A 81 6.72 10.71 -3.62
CA ASN A 81 8.15 10.76 -3.25
C ASN A 81 9.10 10.18 -4.31
N ALA A 82 8.63 9.89 -5.53
CA ALA A 82 9.50 9.39 -6.61
C ALA A 82 10.23 10.49 -7.38
N LYS A 83 10.15 11.76 -6.94
CA LYS A 83 10.92 12.84 -7.54
C LYS A 83 12.39 12.70 -7.09
N ALA A 84 13.29 12.75 -8.08
CA ALA A 84 14.74 12.77 -7.90
C ALA A 84 15.18 14.03 -7.14
#